data_AF-A0A392S7Z7-F1
#
_entry.id   AF-A0A392S7Z7-F1
#
_cell.length_a   1.000
_cell.length_b   1.000
_cell.length_c   1.000
_cell.angle_alpha   90.00
_cell.angle_beta   90.00
_cell.angle_gamma   90.00
#
_symmetry.space_group_name_H-M   'P 1'
#
loop_
_entity.id
_entity.type
_entity.pdbx_description
1 polymer ?
#
loop_
_entity_poly.entity_id
_entity_poly.type
_entity_poly.pdbx_seq_one_letter_code
_entity_poly.pdbx_strand_id
1 'polypeptide(L)' 'MGCTEENKTILGVYVLREEANVWWKNVKLRIGADGVAIFWEIFKREFLRKYFPVDVKNKKVIEFMELKQGNLSVAEY' A
#
# COMPACT_ATOMS: atom_id res chain seq x y z
N MET A 1 -9.21 23.23 -2.37
CA MET A 1 -10.17 22.16 -1.98
C MET A 1 -9.36 20.87 -1.89
N GLY A 2 -9.12 20.35 -0.68
CA GLY A 2 -8.27 19.18 -0.46
C GLY A 2 -9.07 17.88 -0.38
N CYS A 3 -8.45 16.75 -0.74
CA CYS A 3 -9.03 15.42 -0.55
C CYS A 3 -9.02 15.05 0.94
N THR A 4 -10.18 14.74 1.53
CA THR A 4 -10.29 14.29 2.93
C THR A 4 -9.67 12.90 3.11
N GLU A 5 -9.32 12.52 4.35
CA GLU A 5 -8.72 11.21 4.62
C GLU A 5 -9.65 10.04 4.25
N GLU A 6 -10.97 10.24 4.36
CA GLU A 6 -11.97 9.28 3.92
C GLU A 6 -11.99 9.15 2.40
N ASN A 7 -11.93 10.28 1.68
CA ASN A 7 -11.88 10.27 0.22
C ASN A 7 -10.60 9.61 -0.30
N LYS A 8 -9.47 9.80 0.39
CA LYS A 8 -8.22 9.07 0.08
C LYS A 8 -8.38 7.56 0.23
N THR A 9 -9.00 7.09 1.31
CA THR A 9 -9.29 5.66 1.49
C THR A 9 -10.18 5.13 0.38
N ILE A 10 -11.27 5.84 0.05
CA ILE A 10 -12.20 5.41 -1.01
C ILE A 10 -11.46 5.25 -2.35
N LEU A 11 -10.66 6.25 -2.73
CA LEU A 11 -9.90 6.22 -3.99
C LEU A 11 -8.82 5.13 -4.00
N GLY A 12 -8.09 4.95 -2.89
CA GLY A 12 -7.08 3.89 -2.78
C GLY A 12 -7.66 2.48 -2.84
N VAL A 13 -8.88 2.29 -2.33
CA VAL A 13 -9.60 1.02 -2.39
C VAL A 13 -10.16 0.76 -3.78
N TYR A 14 -10.61 1.81 -4.49
CA TYR A 14 -11.19 1.70 -5.82
C TYR A 14 -10.23 1.07 -6.85
N VAL A 15 -8.93 1.29 -6.70
CA VAL A 15 -7.91 0.76 -7.61
C VAL A 15 -7.47 -0.68 -7.29
N LEU A 16 -7.92 -1.26 -6.17
CA LEU A 16 -7.58 -2.64 -5.82
C LEU A 16 -8.26 -3.62 -6.77
N ARG A 17 -7.50 -4.62 -7.22
CA ARG A 17 -7.98 -5.67 -8.13
C ARG A 17 -7.90 -7.04 -7.46
N GLU A 18 -8.77 -7.94 -7.89
CA GLU A 18 -8.71 -9.38 -7.59
C GLU A 18 -8.49 -9.68 -6.10
N GLU A 19 -7.41 -10.39 -5.74
CA GLU A 19 -7.08 -10.80 -4.37
C GLU A 19 -7.02 -9.62 -3.41
N ALA A 20 -6.48 -8.48 -3.84
CA ALA A 20 -6.35 -7.31 -2.98
C ALA A 20 -7.70 -6.69 -2.63
N ASN A 21 -8.66 -6.70 -3.56
CA ASN A 21 -10.01 -6.22 -3.28
C ASN A 21 -10.75 -7.16 -2.31
N VAL A 22 -10.63 -8.48 -2.51
CA VAL A 22 -11.23 -9.48 -1.62
C VAL A 22 -10.63 -9.41 -0.22
N TRP A 23 -9.29 -9.33 -0.12
CA TRP A 23 -8.57 -9.15 1.13
C TRP A 23 -9.04 -7.89 1.88
N TRP A 24 -9.13 -6.75 1.19
CA TRP A 24 -9.53 -5.49 1.84
C TRP A 24 -10.95 -5.54 2.38
N LYS A 25 -11.90 -6.16 1.67
CA LYS A 25 -13.27 -6.38 2.19
C LYS A 25 -13.26 -7.16 3.52
N ASN A 26 -12.43 -8.20 3.62
CA ASN A 26 -12.30 -8.99 4.84
C ASN A 26 -11.62 -8.20 5.98
N VAL A 27 -10.61 -7.39 5.66
CA VAL A 27 -9.96 -6.48 6.62
C VAL A 27 -10.97 -5.48 7.16
N LYS A 28 -11.77 -4.87 6.29
CA LYS A 28 -12.82 -3.90 6.66
C LYS A 28 -13.85 -4.53 7.59
N LEU A 29 -14.28 -5.77 7.35
CA LEU A 29 -15.19 -6.49 8.25
C LEU A 29 -14.57 -6.75 9.63
N ARG A 30 -13.29 -7.12 9.69
CA ARG A 30 -12.58 -7.35 10.96
C ARG A 30 -12.36 -6.06 11.76
N ILE A 31 -12.03 -4.96 11.09
CA ILE A 31 -11.76 -3.67 11.73
C ILE A 31 -13.08 -2.96 12.09
N GLY A 32 -14.12 -3.17 11.30
CA GLY A 32 -15.42 -2.54 11.43
C GLY A 32 -16.32 -3.13 12.51
N ALA A 33 -15.83 -3.22 13.74
CA ALA A 33 -16.72 -2.98 14.87
C ALA A 33 -16.98 -1.46 14.93
N ASP A 34 -18.26 -1.05 14.94
CA ASP A 34 -18.74 0.29 15.32
C ASP A 34 -18.66 1.47 14.33
N GLY A 35 -18.76 1.26 13.01
CA GLY A 35 -19.08 2.36 12.09
C GLY A 35 -18.07 3.50 12.03
N VAL A 36 -16.85 3.29 12.55
CA VAL A 36 -15.75 4.26 12.50
C VAL A 36 -15.25 4.36 11.06
N ALA A 37 -15.14 5.58 10.55
CA ALA A 37 -14.52 5.84 9.26
C ALA A 37 -13.10 5.26 9.22
N ILE A 38 -12.82 4.40 8.24
CA ILE A 38 -11.46 3.90 8.03
C ILE A 38 -10.64 5.02 7.41
N PHE A 39 -9.88 5.71 8.26
CA PHE A 39 -8.92 6.72 7.83
C PHE A 39 -7.83 6.11 6.96
N TRP A 40 -7.28 6.94 6.07
CA TRP A 40 -6.23 6.57 5.12
C TRP A 40 -5.03 5.88 5.78
N GLU A 41 -4.64 6.31 6.98
CA GLU A 41 -3.53 5.72 7.73
C GLU A 41 -3.78 4.25 8.12
N ILE A 42 -5.03 3.89 8.43
CA ILE A 42 -5.39 2.50 8.75
C ILE A 42 -5.28 1.65 7.49
N PHE A 43 -5.79 2.14 6.35
CA PHE A 43 -5.64 1.47 5.06
C PHE A 43 -4.17 1.23 4.72
N LYS A 44 -3.34 2.27 4.75
CA LYS A 44 -1.90 2.16 4.46
C LYS A 44 -1.21 1.16 5.37
N ARG A 45 -1.48 1.19 6.68
CA ARG A 45 -0.85 0.28 7.64
C ARG A 45 -1.18 -1.18 7.31
N GLU A 46 -2.45 -1.52 7.10
CA GLU A 46 -2.84 -2.89 6.78
C GLU A 46 -2.31 -3.33 5.41
N PHE A 47 -2.34 -2.43 4.42
CA PHE A 47 -1.86 -2.70 3.07
C PHE A 47 -0.35 -3.00 3.08
N LEU A 48 0.45 -2.13 3.69
CA LEU A 48 1.89 -2.32 3.79
C LEU A 48 2.24 -3.57 4.60
N ARG A 49 1.51 -3.85 5.68
CA ARG A 49 1.73 -5.08 6.46
C ARG A 49 1.50 -6.35 5.64
N LYS A 50 0.53 -6.36 4.72
CA LYS A 50 0.19 -7.52 3.88
C LYS A 50 1.10 -7.65 2.65
N TYR A 51 1.34 -6.56 1.93
CA TYR A 51 1.98 -6.58 0.60
C TYR A 51 3.41 -6.06 0.59
N PHE A 52 3.82 -5.34 1.63
CA PHE A 52 5.17 -4.81 1.76
C PHE A 52 5.77 -5.11 3.15
N PRO A 53 5.81 -6.40 3.55
CA PRO A 53 6.35 -6.80 4.84
C PRO A 53 7.86 -6.50 4.94
N VAL A 54 8.40 -6.58 6.16
CA VAL A 54 9.77 -6.16 6.48
C VAL A 54 10.81 -6.88 5.62
N ASP A 55 10.62 -8.17 5.34
CA ASP A 55 11.49 -8.96 4.48
C ASP A 55 11.47 -8.49 3.02
N VAL A 56 10.30 -8.18 2.46
CA VAL A 56 10.17 -7.60 1.11
C VAL A 56 10.82 -6.21 1.08
N LYS A 57 10.61 -5.40 2.11
CA LYS A 57 11.27 -4.09 2.25
C LYS A 57 12.79 -4.22 2.31
N ASN A 58 13.31 -5.14 3.11
CA ASN A 58 14.75 -5.38 3.24
C ASN A 58 15.36 -5.85 1.92
N LYS A 59 14.67 -6.73 1.18
CA LYS A 59 15.10 -7.12 -0.18
C LYS A 59 15.19 -5.91 -1.11
N LYS A 60 14.19 -5.02 -1.10
CA LYS A 60 14.24 -3.78 -1.89
C LYS A 60 15.36 -2.83 -1.48
N VAL A 61 15.69 -2.75 -0.20
CA VAL A 61 16.84 -1.96 0.28
C VAL A 61 18.16 -2.54 -0.26
N ILE A 62 18.32 -3.87 -0.23
CA ILE A 62 19.52 -4.52 -0.77
C ILE A 62 19.61 -4.29 -2.29
N GLU A 63 18.53 -4.53 -3.03
CA GLU A 63 18.46 -4.26 -4.48
C GLU A 63 18.86 -2.81 -4.79
N PHE A 64 18.41 -1.84 -3.98
CA PHE A 64 18.76 -0.44 -4.16
C PHE A 64 20.23 -0.14 -3.81
N MET A 65 20.78 -0.74 -2.76
CA MET A 65 22.19 -0.57 -2.37
C MET A 65 23.15 -1.15 -3.42
N GLU A 66 22.74 -2.23 -4.09
CA GLU A 66 23.52 -2.88 -5.13
C GLU A 66 23.27 -2.30 -6.52
N LEU A 67 22.32 -1.36 -6.66
CA LEU A 67 21.96 -0.74 -7.92
C LEU A 67 23.14 0.06 -8.47
N LYS A 68 23.63 -0.36 -9.64
CA LYS A 68 24.68 0.32 -10.42
C LYS A 68 24.11 0.68 -11.78
N GLN A 69 24.46 1.85 -12.29
CA GLN A 69 24.00 2.30 -13.60
C GLN A 69 24.32 1.27 -14.69
N GLY A 70 25.54 0.72 -14.71
CA GLY A 70 25.93 -0.27 -15.71
C GLY A 70 25.74 0.29 -17.13
N ASN A 71 24.90 -0.38 -17.92
CA ASN A 71 24.55 0.05 -19.28
C ASN A 71 23.20 0.82 -19.36
N LEU A 72 22.55 1.09 -18.23
CA LEU A 72 21.31 1.87 -18.20
C LEU A 72 21.59 3.33 -18.52
N SER A 73 20.63 3.99 -19.20
CA SER A 73 20.65 5.44 -19.28
C SER A 73 20.43 6.06 -17.90
N VAL A 74 20.87 7.30 -17.71
CA VAL A 74 20.68 8.03 -16.44
C VAL A 74 19.21 8.18 -16.06
N ALA A 75 18.29 8.12 -17.03
CA ALA A 75 16.85 8.18 -16.75
C ALA A 75 16.27 6.84 -16.27
N GLU A 76 16.92 5.72 -16.61
CA GLU A 76 16.48 4.36 -16.25
C GLU A 76 17.14 3.86 -14.96
N TYR A 77 18.33 4.39 -14.64
CA TYR A 77 19.02 4.19 -13.36
C TYR A 77 18.39 5.02 -12.24
#